data_AF-A0A849HEU5-F1
#
_entry.id   AF-A0A849HEU5-F1
#
_cell.length_a   1.000
_cell.length_b   1.000
_cell.length_c   1.000
_cell.angle_alpha   90.00
_cell.angle_beta   90.00
_cell.angle_gamma   90.00
#
_symmetry.space_group_name_H-M   'P 1'
#
loop_
_entity.id
_entity.type
_entity.pdbx_description
1 polymer ?
#
loop_
_entity_poly.entity_id
_entity_poly.type
_entity_poly.pdbx_seq_one_letter_code
_entity_poly.pdbx_strand_id
1 'polypeptide(L)'
;MSKPEDKKRKSQDAGVIDELEDAVDSAVAQLKDLRSRLDEAQEESQEMKELLRRFTEGEEEPTRLLTRLKTLESENAELIERLQQGKEGVERLLARIRFLEEQG
;
A
#
# COMPACT_ATOMS: atom_id res chain seq x y z
N MET A 1 26.74 33.71 22.65
CA MET A 1 27.11 33.81 21.22
C MET A 1 27.21 32.38 20.68
N SER A 2 26.13 31.82 20.11
CA SER A 2 26.16 30.45 19.55
C SER A 2 27.03 30.39 18.30
N LYS A 3 27.87 29.36 18.19
CA LYS A 3 28.81 29.17 17.09
C LYS A 3 28.08 28.94 15.77
N PRO A 4 28.63 29.41 14.64
CA PRO A 4 28.00 29.26 13.31
C PRO A 4 27.80 27.79 12.89
N GLU A 5 28.52 26.85 13.49
CA GLU A 5 28.38 25.41 13.21
C GLU A 5 27.09 24.79 13.77
N ASP A 6 26.58 25.27 14.91
CA ASP A 6 25.33 24.75 15.51
C ASP A 6 24.10 25.17 14.69
N LYS A 7 24.12 26.35 14.08
CA LYS A 7 23.05 26.81 13.18
C LYS A 7 23.00 26.02 11.89
N LYS A 8 24.16 25.58 11.39
CA LYS A 8 24.29 24.82 10.13
C LYS A 8 23.81 23.38 10.28
N ARG A 9 24.07 22.74 11.43
CA ARG A 9 23.55 21.39 11.76
C ARG A 9 22.03 21.40 11.93
N LYS A 10 21.49 22.33 12.72
CA LYS A 10 20.02 22.47 12.89
C LYS A 10 19.27 22.70 11.58
N SER A 11 19.82 23.47 10.64
CA SER A 11 19.21 23.68 9.32
C SER A 11 19.30 22.44 8.41
N GLN A 12 20.30 21.59 8.63
CA GLN A 12 20.53 20.38 7.83
C GLN A 12 19.66 19.22 8.34
N ASP A 13 19.47 19.12 9.66
CA ASP A 13 18.56 18.15 10.28
C ASP A 13 17.09 18.46 9.99
N ALA A 14 16.70 19.74 9.94
CA ALA A 14 15.34 20.16 9.56
C ALA A 14 14.99 19.73 8.12
N GLY A 15 15.91 19.88 7.15
CA GLY A 15 15.67 19.45 5.77
C GLY A 15 15.55 17.93 5.60
N VAL A 16 16.23 17.15 6.45
CA VAL A 16 16.12 15.68 6.44
C VAL A 16 14.79 15.20 7.02
N ILE A 17 14.20 15.96 7.97
CA ILE A 17 12.87 15.68 8.51
C ILE A 17 11.81 15.97 7.45
N ASP A 18 11.87 17.11 6.78
CA ASP A 18 10.93 17.49 5.72
C ASP A 18 10.92 16.44 4.58
N GLU A 19 12.10 15.97 4.15
CA GLU A 19 12.21 14.91 3.13
C GLU A 19 11.58 13.58 3.57
N LEU A 20 11.62 13.28 4.88
CA LEU A 20 11.08 12.04 5.43
C LEU A 20 9.57 12.12 5.62
N GLU A 21 9.04 13.30 5.98
CA GLU A 21 7.61 13.59 6.03
C GLU A 21 6.98 13.45 4.64
N ASP A 22 7.59 14.04 3.61
CA ASP A 22 7.16 13.90 2.21
C ASP A 22 7.15 12.43 1.75
N ALA A 23 8.16 11.66 2.16
CA ALA A 23 8.25 10.23 1.85
C ALA A 23 7.15 9.42 2.55
N VAL A 24 6.80 9.75 3.80
CA VAL A 24 5.69 9.13 4.53
C VAL A 24 4.36 9.45 3.87
N ASP A 25 4.12 10.71 3.51
CA ASP A 25 2.88 11.14 2.86
C ASP A 25 2.67 10.44 1.51
N SER A 26 3.73 10.33 0.72
CA SER A 26 3.72 9.59 -0.54
C SER A 26 3.44 8.09 -0.33
N ALA A 27 4.05 7.46 0.67
CA ALA A 27 3.81 6.05 0.98
C ALA A 27 2.38 5.79 1.48
N VAL A 28 1.83 6.70 2.30
CA VAL A 28 0.43 6.63 2.76
C VAL A 28 -0.55 6.81 1.60
N ALA A 29 -0.26 7.71 0.67
CA ALA A 29 -1.08 7.88 -0.54
C ALA A 29 -1.09 6.61 -1.41
N GLN A 30 0.06 5.98 -1.60
CA GLN A 30 0.18 4.72 -2.35
C GLN A 30 -0.54 3.56 -1.66
N LEU A 31 -0.51 3.47 -0.33
CA LEU A 31 -1.26 2.46 0.42
C LEU A 31 -2.78 2.62 0.27
N LYS A 32 -3.28 3.86 0.24
CA LYS A 32 -4.71 4.13 0.02
C LYS A 32 -5.15 3.71 -1.38
N ASP A 33 -4.35 4.01 -2.40
CA ASP A 33 -4.62 3.58 -3.78
C ASP A 33 -4.62 2.05 -3.92
N LEU A 34 -3.59 1.37 -3.36
CA LEU A 34 -3.54 -0.09 -3.37
C LEU A 34 -4.74 -0.72 -2.63
N ARG A 35 -5.21 -0.09 -1.55
CA ARG A 35 -6.39 -0.56 -0.84
C ARG A 35 -7.67 -0.42 -1.66
N SER A 36 -7.86 0.72 -2.33
CA SER A 36 -9.00 0.91 -3.24
C SER A 36 -9.02 -0.18 -4.32
N ARG A 37 -7.88 -0.46 -4.94
CA ARG A 37 -7.75 -1.50 -5.97
C ARG A 37 -7.98 -2.90 -5.43
N LEU A 38 -7.57 -3.16 -4.19
CA LEU A 38 -7.84 -4.43 -3.53
C LEU A 38 -9.35 -4.62 -3.30
N ASP A 39 -10.01 -3.58 -2.80
CA ASP A 39 -11.45 -3.61 -2.53
C ASP A 39 -12.24 -3.84 -3.85
N GLU A 40 -11.88 -3.13 -4.92
CA GLU A 40 -12.46 -3.33 -6.27
C GLU A 40 -12.24 -4.76 -6.80
N ALA A 41 -11.02 -5.30 -6.71
CA ALA A 41 -10.73 -6.66 -7.14
C ALA A 41 -11.46 -7.72 -6.30
N GLN A 42 -11.72 -7.45 -5.02
CA GLN A 42 -12.50 -8.33 -4.15
C GLN A 42 -13.98 -8.33 -4.54
N GLU A 43 -14.56 -7.16 -4.85
CA GLU A 43 -15.93 -7.05 -5.35
C GLU A 43 -16.09 -7.81 -6.68
N GLU A 44 -15.20 -7.58 -7.65
CA GLU A 44 -15.23 -8.31 -8.93
C GLU A 44 -15.09 -9.83 -8.75
N SER A 45 -14.24 -10.28 -7.81
CA SER A 45 -14.09 -11.70 -7.49
C SER A 45 -15.39 -12.30 -6.92
N GLN A 46 -16.09 -11.57 -6.05
CA GLN A 46 -17.37 -12.02 -5.48
C GLN A 46 -18.47 -12.09 -6.54
N GLU A 47 -18.57 -11.07 -7.41
CA GLU A 47 -19.52 -11.08 -8.53
C GLU A 47 -19.26 -12.26 -9.47
N MET A 48 -18.00 -12.54 -9.80
CA MET A 48 -17.63 -13.69 -10.64
C MET A 48 -17.98 -15.04 -9.99
N LYS A 49 -17.77 -15.17 -8.68
CA LYS A 49 -18.16 -16.37 -7.90
C LYS A 49 -19.67 -16.58 -7.94
N GLU A 50 -20.44 -15.51 -7.84
CA GLU A 50 -21.89 -15.59 -7.90
C GLU A 50 -22.40 -15.91 -9.32
N LEU A 51 -21.77 -15.31 -10.35
CA LEU A 51 -22.05 -15.63 -11.75
C LEU A 51 -21.79 -17.11 -12.03
N LEU A 52 -20.64 -17.64 -11.61
CA LEU A 52 -20.29 -19.06 -11.72
C LEU A 52 -21.32 -19.95 -11.02
N ARG A 53 -21.76 -19.61 -9.80
CA ARG A 53 -22.77 -20.37 -9.07
C ARG A 53 -24.07 -20.50 -9.86
N ARG A 54 -24.57 -19.39 -10.43
CA ARG A 54 -25.79 -19.35 -11.25
C ARG A 54 -25.61 -20.05 -12.60
N PHE A 55 -24.39 -20.07 -13.14
CA PHE A 55 -24.10 -20.66 -14.45
C PHE A 55 -23.76 -22.15 -14.38
N THR A 56 -23.23 -22.68 -13.26
CA THR A 56 -23.17 -24.14 -13.05
C THR A 56 -24.55 -24.81 -13.00
N GLU A 57 -25.62 -24.02 -12.92
CA GLU A 57 -27.01 -24.47 -13.07
C GLU A 57 -27.50 -24.44 -14.55
N GLY A 58 -26.71 -23.95 -15.51
CA GLY A 58 -27.06 -23.84 -16.94
C GLY A 58 -25.87 -24.03 -17.90
N GLU A 59 -25.99 -24.95 -18.86
CA GLU A 59 -24.96 -25.37 -19.82
C GLU A 59 -24.43 -24.22 -20.70
N GLU A 60 -23.41 -23.47 -20.28
CA GLU A 60 -22.42 -22.86 -21.19
C GLU A 60 -21.11 -22.47 -20.46
N GLU A 61 -20.05 -22.18 -21.23
CA GLU A 61 -18.61 -22.32 -20.90
C GLU A 61 -18.10 -21.95 -19.48
N PRO A 62 -18.08 -22.91 -18.53
CA PRO A 62 -17.54 -22.71 -17.17
C PRO A 62 -16.03 -22.45 -17.17
N THR A 63 -15.33 -22.91 -18.21
CA THR A 63 -13.87 -22.90 -18.32
C THR A 63 -13.29 -21.49 -18.44
N ARG A 64 -13.93 -20.58 -19.20
CA ARG A 64 -13.44 -19.19 -19.34
C ARG A 64 -13.59 -18.38 -18.06
N LEU A 65 -14.73 -18.53 -17.37
CA LEU A 65 -15.01 -17.84 -16.11
C LEU A 65 -14.13 -18.38 -14.97
N LEU A 66 -13.89 -19.69 -14.91
CA LEU A 66 -12.90 -20.28 -13.99
C LEU A 66 -11.48 -19.77 -14.24
N THR A 67 -11.12 -19.56 -15.51
CA THR A 67 -9.81 -19.01 -15.86
C THR A 67 -9.69 -17.56 -15.39
N ARG A 68 -10.71 -16.73 -15.65
CA ARG A 68 -10.78 -15.35 -15.18
C ARG A 68 -10.76 -15.26 -13.65
N LEU A 69 -11.49 -16.15 -12.97
CA LEU A 69 -11.50 -16.21 -11.50
C LEU A 69 -10.09 -16.46 -10.95
N LYS A 70 -9.37 -17.45 -11.50
CA LYS A 70 -8.00 -17.75 -11.07
C LYS A 70 -7.03 -16.59 -11.30
N THR A 71 -7.19 -15.87 -12.40
CA THR A 71 -6.40 -14.65 -12.66
C THR A 71 -6.67 -13.60 -11.60
N LEU A 72 -7.93 -13.29 -11.32
CA LEU A 72 -8.31 -12.31 -10.31
C LEU A 72 -7.87 -12.72 -8.89
N GLU A 73 -7.96 -14.00 -8.54
CA GLU A 73 -7.47 -14.51 -7.25
C GLU A 73 -5.95 -14.36 -7.11
N SER A 74 -5.20 -14.57 -8.20
CA SER A 74 -3.76 -14.34 -8.22
C SER A 74 -3.40 -12.86 -8.08
N GLU A 75 -4.09 -11.98 -8.81
CA GLU A 75 -3.89 -10.53 -8.73
C GLU A 75 -4.24 -10.01 -7.33
N ASN A 76 -5.29 -10.53 -6.71
CA ASN A 76 -5.66 -10.20 -5.34
C ASN A 76 -4.56 -10.55 -4.33
N ALA A 77 -3.98 -11.75 -4.45
CA ALA A 77 -2.89 -12.19 -3.59
C ALA A 77 -1.64 -11.29 -3.73
N GLU A 78 -1.30 -10.88 -4.96
CA GLU A 78 -0.18 -9.96 -5.21
C GLU A 78 -0.44 -8.58 -4.59
N LEU A 79 -1.65 -8.03 -4.75
CA LEU A 79 -2.01 -6.73 -4.18
C LEU A 79 -1.97 -6.74 -2.66
N ILE A 80 -2.41 -7.83 -2.02
CA ILE A 80 -2.31 -8.01 -0.56
C ILE A 80 -0.85 -8.01 -0.11
N GLU A 81 0.02 -8.75 -0.81
CA GLU A 81 1.45 -8.79 -0.48
C GLU A 81 2.08 -7.40 -0.57
N ARG A 82 1.78 -6.66 -1.65
CA ARG A 82 2.29 -5.29 -1.86
C ARG A 82 1.78 -4.32 -0.80
N LEU A 83 0.52 -4.43 -0.40
CA LEU A 83 -0.06 -3.61 0.66
C LEU A 83 0.61 -3.89 2.01
N GLN A 84 0.91 -5.16 2.30
CA GLN A 84 1.64 -5.55 3.50
C GLN A 84 3.06 -4.98 3.51
N GLN A 85 3.80 -5.09 2.40
CA GLN A 85 5.14 -4.51 2.27
C GLN A 85 5.14 -2.98 2.41
N GLY A 86 4.15 -2.31 1.81
CA GLY A 86 3.98 -0.86 1.94
C GLY A 86 3.70 -0.43 3.38
N LYS A 87 2.86 -1.18 4.11
CA LYS A 87 2.54 -0.93 5.51
C LYS A 87 3.79 -1.01 6.38
N GLU A 88 4.60 -2.05 6.21
CA GLU A 88 5.87 -2.21 6.92
C GLU A 88 6.86 -1.07 6.59
N GLY A 89 6.84 -0.58 5.35
CA GLY A 89 7.60 0.60 4.94
C GLY A 89 7.22 1.86 5.72
N VAL A 90 5.93 2.15 5.80
CA VAL A 90 5.41 3.29 6.58
C VAL A 90 5.74 3.16 8.06
N GLU A 91 5.59 1.97 8.64
CA GLU A 91 5.94 1.73 10.05
C GLU A 91 7.43 2.01 10.34
N ARG A 92 8.33 1.63 9.42
CA ARG A 92 9.77 1.94 9.54
C ARG A 92 10.05 3.45 9.47
N LEU A 93 9.41 4.16 8.54
CA LEU A 93 9.58 5.61 8.41
C LEU A 93 9.06 6.34 9.65
N LEU A 94 7.88 5.97 10.17
CA LEU A 94 7.34 6.53 11.41
C LEU A 94 8.25 6.28 12.62
N ALA A 95 8.87 5.10 12.71
CA ALA A 95 9.86 4.82 13.75
C ALA A 95 11.10 5.72 13.61
N ARG A 96 11.51 6.05 12.39
CA ARG A 96 12.63 6.95 12.12
C ARG A 96 12.31 8.40 12.48
N ILE A 97 11.11 8.89 12.19
CA ILE A 97 10.64 10.23 12.60
C ILE A 97 10.74 10.36 14.13
N ARG A 98 10.12 9.43 14.87
CA ARG A 98 10.14 9.45 16.35
C ARG A 98 11.55 9.47 16.94
N PHE A 99 12.44 8.65 16.38
CA PHE A 99 13.84 8.60 16.83
C PHE A 99 14.60 9.92 16.61
N LEU A 100 14.26 10.66 15.55
CA LEU A 100 14.86 11.97 15.25
C LEU A 100 14.25 13.07 16.13
N GLU A 101 12.95 13.02 16.40
CA GLU A 101 12.26 13.94 17.32
C GLU A 101 12.79 13.83 18.77
N GLU A 102 13.13 12.63 19.23
CA GLU A 102 13.65 12.39 20.59
C GLU A 102 15.12 12.86 20.77
N GLN A 103 15.86 13.13 19.70
CA GLN A 103 17.27 13.57 19.72
C GLN A 103 17.49 15.06 19.50
N GLY A 104 16.47 15.81 19.07
CA GLY A 104 16.52 17.27 18.85
C GLY A 104 16.21 18.09 20.10
#